data_AF-A0A2M6WIF8-F1
#
_entry.id   AF-A0A2M6WIF8-F1
#
_cell.length_a   1.000
_cell.length_b   1.000
_cell.length_c   1.000
_cell.angle_alpha   90.00
_cell.angle_beta   90.00
_cell.angle_gamma   90.00
#
_symmetry.space_group_name_H-M   'P 1'
#
loop_
_entity.id
_entity.type
_entity.pdbx_description
1 polymer ?
#
loop_
_entity_poly.entity_id
_entity_poly.type
_entity_poly.pdbx_seq_one_letter_code
_entity_poly.pdbx_strand_id
1 'polypeptide(L)'
;MAKLKHITKYHERALELKYKGYSYQNIAEDINRKFEKSRKAKFTEQSVKDWFKQSGTLQETYRLYAQELDLIHQETVDIVRKAGVRVREQNFRLANEMLVALMGSQNDGVKLAAIKELLDRVEGHPKDRIELSKINFKDMEPSDRWEFIPYEMQLALARNQYPDAKAAIIKKWLADGEPAVGNSSLADEQD
;
A
#
# COMPACT_ATOMS: atom_id res chain seq x y z
N MET A 1 -21.61 39.96 3.79
CA MET A 1 -21.49 39.23 5.06
C MET A 1 -22.54 39.72 6.07
N ALA A 2 -23.82 39.38 5.88
CA ALA A 2 -24.92 39.92 6.68
C ALA A 2 -25.73 38.77 7.32
N LYS A 3 -25.48 38.52 8.62
CA LYS A 3 -26.33 37.87 9.66
C LYS A 3 -25.53 37.34 10.88
N LEU A 4 -24.27 37.73 11.06
CA LEU A 4 -23.39 37.28 12.16
C LEU A 4 -23.55 38.05 13.49
N LYS A 5 -24.54 38.94 13.66
CA LYS A 5 -24.55 39.89 14.78
C LYS A 5 -24.82 39.29 16.18
N HIS A 6 -25.23 38.02 16.33
CA HIS A 6 -25.60 37.45 17.64
C HIS A 6 -25.26 35.96 17.84
N ILE A 7 -24.12 35.48 17.33
CA ILE A 7 -23.62 34.15 17.73
C ILE A 7 -22.84 34.31 19.04
N THR A 8 -23.19 33.55 20.06
CA THR A 8 -22.55 33.56 21.37
C THR A 8 -21.42 32.52 21.42
N LYS A 9 -20.51 32.65 22.40
CA LYS A 9 -19.39 31.71 22.58
C LYS A 9 -19.81 30.24 22.72
N TYR A 10 -21.00 29.98 23.28
CA TYR A 10 -21.52 28.61 23.38
C TYR A 10 -22.03 28.08 22.03
N HIS A 11 -22.55 28.94 21.16
CA HIS A 11 -22.91 28.55 19.79
C HIS A 11 -21.66 28.28 18.94
N GLU A 12 -20.61 29.10 19.06
CA GLU A 12 -19.30 28.83 18.41
C GLU A 12 -18.75 27.47 18.83
N ARG A 13 -18.80 27.17 20.14
CA ARG A 13 -18.39 25.86 20.66
C ARG A 13 -19.27 24.72 20.14
N ALA A 14 -20.58 24.95 20.01
CA ALA A 14 -21.50 23.97 19.45
C ALA A 14 -21.16 23.65 17.98
N LEU A 15 -20.81 24.68 17.17
CA LEU A 15 -20.39 24.52 15.78
C LEU A 15 -19.15 23.64 15.67
N GLU A 16 -18.12 23.95 16.46
CA GLU A 16 -16.86 23.19 16.50
C GLU A 16 -17.09 21.72 16.87
N LEU A 17 -17.85 21.46 17.94
CA LEU A 17 -18.13 20.10 18.40
C LEU A 17 -19.00 19.33 17.40
N LYS A 18 -19.95 20.01 16.75
CA LYS A 18 -20.79 19.40 15.73
C LYS A 18 -19.97 19.00 14.51
N TYR A 19 -19.03 19.84 14.07
CA TYR A 19 -18.10 19.53 12.99
C TYR A 19 -17.21 18.34 13.35
N LYS A 20 -16.73 18.26 14.60
CA LYS A 20 -15.97 17.12 15.13
C LYS A 20 -16.78 15.83 15.30
N GLY A 21 -18.09 15.83 15.00
CA GLY A 21 -18.93 14.63 15.03
C GLY A 21 -19.49 14.24 16.40
N TYR A 22 -19.47 15.13 17.40
CA TYR A 22 -20.05 14.83 18.72
C TYR A 22 -21.58 14.69 18.65
N SER A 23 -22.14 13.83 19.49
CA SER A 23 -23.59 13.70 19.66
C SER A 23 -24.19 14.98 20.26
N TYR A 24 -25.46 15.26 19.97
CA TYR A 24 -26.15 16.44 20.50
C TYR A 24 -26.21 16.46 22.04
N GLN A 25 -26.28 15.29 22.67
CA GLN A 25 -26.21 15.15 24.12
C GLN A 25 -24.83 15.58 24.64
N ASN A 26 -23.74 15.06 24.05
CA ASN A 26 -22.38 15.41 24.45
C ASN A 26 -22.08 16.90 24.22
N ILE A 27 -22.64 17.49 23.17
CA ILE A 27 -22.54 18.93 22.91
C ILE A 27 -23.23 19.73 24.02
N ALA A 28 -24.46 19.34 24.40
CA ALA A 28 -25.19 20.00 25.48
C ALA A 28 -24.43 19.91 26.81
N GLU A 29 -23.89 18.73 27.12
CA GLU A 29 -23.08 18.50 28.33
C GLU A 29 -21.78 19.31 28.33
N ASP A 30 -21.01 19.35 27.23
CA ASP A 30 -19.76 20.15 27.16
C ASP A 30 -20.04 21.64 27.31
N ILE A 31 -21.10 22.14 26.67
CA ILE A 31 -21.50 23.55 26.76
C ILE A 31 -21.94 23.89 28.19
N ASN A 32 -22.80 23.06 28.80
CA ASN A 32 -23.27 23.27 30.16
C ASN A 32 -22.10 23.26 31.16
N ARG A 33 -21.13 22.35 30.98
CA ARG A 33 -19.93 22.26 31.81
C ARG A 33 -19.02 23.49 31.66
N LYS A 34 -18.75 23.92 30.42
CA LYS A 34 -17.83 25.03 30.15
C LYS A 34 -18.42 26.40 30.44
N PHE A 35 -19.72 26.56 30.30
CA PHE A 35 -20.42 27.84 30.42
C PHE A 35 -21.43 27.88 31.59
N GLU A 36 -21.28 27.01 32.59
CA GLU A 36 -22.17 26.89 33.75
C GLU A 36 -22.43 28.23 34.46
N LYS A 37 -21.40 29.08 34.55
CA LYS A 37 -21.48 30.40 35.19
C LYS A 37 -22.25 31.44 34.39
N SER A 38 -22.40 31.24 33.08
CA SER A 38 -23.01 32.22 32.18
C SER A 38 -24.52 32.06 32.06
N ARG A 39 -25.10 30.94 32.50
CA ARG A 39 -26.55 30.71 32.39
C ARG A 39 -27.07 29.75 33.46
N LYS A 40 -28.13 30.15 34.18
CA LYS A 40 -28.83 29.27 35.14
C LYS A 40 -29.61 28.13 34.46
N ALA A 41 -30.09 28.34 33.24
CA ALA A 41 -30.82 27.33 32.47
C ALA A 41 -29.85 26.47 31.65
N LYS A 42 -29.87 25.15 31.89
CA LYS A 42 -29.07 24.16 31.16
C LYS A 42 -29.65 23.91 29.76
N PHE A 43 -28.79 23.70 28.78
CA PHE A 43 -29.19 23.24 27.45
C PHE A 43 -29.50 21.75 27.50
N THR A 44 -30.59 21.35 26.86
CA THR A 44 -30.95 19.94 26.64
C THR A 44 -30.50 19.48 25.27
N GLU A 45 -30.43 18.16 25.06
CA GLU A 45 -30.17 17.59 23.72
C GLU A 45 -31.12 18.17 22.66
N GLN A 46 -32.42 18.28 23.00
CA GLN A 46 -33.43 18.82 22.10
C GLN A 46 -33.15 20.30 21.75
N SER A 47 -32.70 21.09 22.72
CA SER A 47 -32.34 22.50 22.48
C SER A 47 -31.21 22.63 21.47
N VAL A 48 -30.19 21.75 21.56
CA VAL A 48 -29.08 21.73 20.61
C VAL A 48 -29.54 21.22 19.24
N LYS A 49 -30.39 20.18 19.18
CA LYS A 49 -31.02 19.73 17.92
C LYS A 49 -31.76 20.86 17.21
N ASP A 50 -32.53 21.64 17.97
CA ASP A 50 -33.30 22.78 17.45
C ASP A 50 -32.44 23.91 16.89
N TRP A 51 -31.17 24.02 17.28
CA TRP A 51 -30.24 24.97 16.68
C TRP A 51 -29.78 24.56 15.29
N PHE A 52 -29.62 23.27 15.03
CA PHE A 52 -29.06 22.75 13.78
C PHE A 52 -30.10 22.29 12.75
N LYS A 53 -31.40 22.33 13.09
CA LYS A 53 -32.49 21.97 12.17
C LYS A 53 -32.61 22.96 11.00
N GLN A 54 -33.42 22.62 10.00
CA GLN A 54 -33.56 23.37 8.73
C GLN A 54 -34.13 24.80 8.86
N SER A 55 -34.60 25.18 10.04
CA SER A 55 -34.99 26.56 10.40
C SER A 55 -34.32 27.01 11.71
N GLY A 56 -33.25 26.31 12.08
CA GLY A 56 -32.51 26.51 13.31
C GLY A 56 -31.54 27.69 13.22
N THR A 57 -31.21 28.24 14.37
CA THR A 57 -30.36 29.44 14.49
C THR A 57 -28.93 29.22 13.98
N LEU A 58 -28.43 27.98 13.99
CA LEU A 58 -27.05 27.66 13.67
C LEU A 58 -26.86 26.90 12.35
N GLN A 59 -27.93 26.56 11.65
CA GLN A 59 -27.84 25.71 10.45
C GLN A 59 -27.00 26.37 9.34
N GLU A 60 -27.35 27.58 8.92
CA GLU A 60 -26.64 28.25 7.82
C GLU A 60 -25.21 28.61 8.20
N THR A 61 -24.99 29.01 9.46
CA THR A 61 -23.65 29.27 9.99
C THR A 61 -22.82 28.01 10.08
N TYR A 62 -23.43 26.88 10.42
CA TYR A 62 -22.74 25.58 10.42
C TYR A 62 -22.38 25.14 9.01
N ARG A 63 -23.27 25.36 8.04
CA ARG A 63 -22.99 25.06 6.63
C ARG A 63 -21.76 25.82 6.14
N LEU A 64 -21.69 27.13 6.38
CA LEU A 64 -20.54 27.95 6.00
C LEU A 64 -19.27 27.55 6.76
N TYR A 65 -19.38 27.35 8.07
CA TYR A 65 -18.26 26.93 8.93
C TYR A 65 -17.67 25.57 8.50
N ALA A 66 -18.53 24.60 8.19
CA ALA A 66 -18.11 23.29 7.71
C ALA A 66 -17.40 23.39 6.35
N GLN A 67 -17.94 24.19 5.42
CA GLN A 67 -17.31 24.44 4.12
C GLN A 67 -15.92 25.05 4.25
N GLU A 68 -15.75 26.05 5.12
CA GLU A 68 -14.43 26.67 5.35
C GLU A 68 -13.43 25.68 5.97
N LEU A 69 -13.85 24.90 6.96
CA LEU A 69 -12.97 23.92 7.58
C LEU A 69 -12.62 22.77 6.65
N ASP A 70 -13.54 22.29 5.83
CA ASP A 70 -13.27 21.24 4.84
C ASP A 70 -12.20 21.69 3.84
N LEU A 71 -12.27 22.94 3.37
CA LEU A 71 -11.26 23.53 2.49
C LEU A 71 -9.88 23.58 3.16
N ILE A 72 -9.81 24.04 4.42
CA ILE A 72 -8.56 24.09 5.19
C ILE A 72 -8.01 22.68 5.43
N HIS A 73 -8.86 21.70 5.73
CA HIS A 73 -8.44 20.31 5.93
C HIS A 73 -7.90 19.70 4.64
N GLN A 74 -8.54 19.94 3.50
CA GLN A 74 -8.07 19.48 2.19
C GLN A 74 -6.69 20.06 1.86
N GLU A 75 -6.52 21.37 2.03
CA GLU A 75 -5.23 22.04 1.79
C GLU A 75 -4.13 21.47 2.71
N THR A 76 -4.44 21.29 4.00
CA THR A 76 -3.50 20.72 4.97
C THR A 76 -3.11 19.28 4.60
N VAL A 77 -4.08 18.44 4.24
CA VAL A 77 -3.83 17.05 3.82
C VAL A 77 -2.97 17.00 2.58
N ASP A 78 -3.19 17.88 1.61
CA ASP A 78 -2.38 17.93 0.40
C ASP A 78 -0.95 18.42 0.65
N ILE A 79 -0.76 19.40 1.54
CA ILE A 79 0.59 19.82 1.98
C ILE A 79 1.31 18.67 2.68
N VAL A 80 0.65 17.99 3.63
CA VAL A 80 1.21 16.84 4.35
C VAL A 80 1.52 15.69 3.40
N ARG A 81 0.62 15.40 2.44
CA ARG A 81 0.85 14.37 1.42
C ARG A 81 2.08 14.71 0.57
N LYS A 82 2.19 15.95 0.08
CA LYS A 82 3.36 16.40 -0.70
C LYS A 82 4.65 16.35 0.12
N ALA A 83 4.61 16.75 1.40
CA ALA A 83 5.75 16.64 2.30
C ALA A 83 6.14 15.17 2.54
N GLY A 84 5.18 14.29 2.78
CA GLY A 84 5.41 12.85 2.97
C GLY A 84 5.98 12.16 1.73
N VAL A 85 5.52 12.53 0.52
CA VAL A 85 6.12 12.05 -0.73
C VAL A 85 7.58 12.47 -0.83
N ARG A 86 7.90 13.74 -0.55
CA ARG A 86 9.29 14.24 -0.57
C ARG A 86 10.19 13.54 0.45
N VAL A 87 9.72 13.33 1.68
CA VAL A 87 10.48 12.62 2.72
C VAL A 87 10.72 11.17 2.33
N ARG A 88 9.71 10.48 1.77
CA ARG A 88 9.90 9.11 1.27
C ARG A 88 10.91 9.04 0.14
N GLU A 89 10.87 9.97 -0.80
CA GLU A 89 11.83 10.03 -1.90
C GLU A 89 13.26 10.29 -1.39
N GLN A 90 13.43 11.22 -0.44
CA GLN A 90 14.73 11.49 0.18
C GLN A 90 15.27 10.29 0.95
N ASN A 91 14.43 9.63 1.75
CA ASN A 91 14.83 8.44 2.50
C ASN A 91 15.19 7.28 1.56
N PHE A 92 14.47 7.12 0.44
CA PHE A 92 14.78 6.11 -0.56
C PHE A 92 16.13 6.37 -1.23
N ARG A 93 16.41 7.63 -1.62
CA ARG A 93 17.70 8.04 -2.18
C ARG A 93 18.84 7.76 -1.19
N LEU A 94 18.69 8.18 0.06
CA LEU A 94 19.70 7.96 1.10
C LEU A 94 19.95 6.48 1.36
N ALA A 95 18.90 5.65 1.42
CA ALA A 95 19.06 4.21 1.61
C ALA A 95 19.83 3.55 0.44
N ASN A 96 19.60 4.00 -0.80
CA ASN A 96 20.35 3.51 -1.95
C ASN A 96 21.81 3.99 -1.92
N GLU A 97 22.08 5.23 -1.54
CA GLU A 97 23.44 5.74 -1.34
C GLU A 97 24.18 4.93 -0.27
N MET A 98 23.52 4.59 0.83
CA MET A 98 24.07 3.74 1.88
C MET A 98 24.35 2.32 1.40
N LEU A 99 23.45 1.70 0.62
CA LEU A 99 23.68 0.39 0.03
C LEU A 99 24.89 0.37 -0.89
N VAL A 100 25.05 1.38 -1.74
CA VAL A 100 26.22 1.52 -2.61
C VAL A 100 27.50 1.72 -1.77
N ALA A 101 27.45 2.51 -0.70
CA ALA A 101 28.59 2.67 0.20
C ALA A 101 28.98 1.35 0.91
N LEU A 102 28.00 0.53 1.31
CA LEU A 102 28.25 -0.78 1.92
C LEU A 102 28.92 -1.77 0.95
N MET A 103 28.72 -1.64 -0.36
CA MET A 103 29.48 -2.41 -1.36
C MET A 103 30.98 -2.10 -1.36
N GLY A 104 31.39 -0.94 -0.86
CA GLY A 104 32.80 -0.57 -0.67
C GLY A 104 33.41 -1.08 0.63
N SER A 105 32.65 -1.80 1.47
CA SER A 105 33.11 -2.31 2.76
C SER A 105 34.29 -3.26 2.63
N GLN A 106 35.16 -3.35 3.64
CA GLN A 106 36.22 -4.36 3.70
C GLN A 106 35.69 -5.73 4.16
N ASN A 107 34.47 -5.80 4.68
CA ASN A 107 33.82 -7.03 5.09
C ASN A 107 32.99 -7.61 3.93
N ASP A 108 33.39 -8.78 3.44
CA ASP A 108 32.74 -9.43 2.29
C ASP A 108 31.29 -9.84 2.56
N GLY A 109 30.94 -10.17 3.81
CA GLY A 109 29.54 -10.47 4.17
C GLY A 109 28.63 -9.26 4.03
N VAL A 110 29.14 -8.07 4.39
CA VAL A 110 28.41 -6.79 4.23
C VAL A 110 28.29 -6.42 2.76
N LYS A 111 29.34 -6.64 1.96
CA LYS A 111 29.31 -6.41 0.50
C LYS A 111 28.31 -7.32 -0.19
N LEU A 112 28.34 -8.62 0.10
CA LEU A 112 27.40 -9.61 -0.46
C LEU A 112 25.95 -9.27 -0.11
N ALA A 113 25.67 -8.87 1.13
CA ALA A 113 24.33 -8.47 1.53
C ALA A 113 23.84 -7.22 0.78
N ALA A 114 24.69 -6.20 0.62
CA ALA A 114 24.34 -5.00 -0.14
C ALA A 114 24.11 -5.28 -1.62
N ILE A 115 24.96 -6.13 -2.23
CA ILE A 115 24.81 -6.57 -3.63
C ILE A 115 23.51 -7.36 -3.83
N LYS A 116 23.22 -8.31 -2.92
CA LYS A 116 21.99 -9.10 -2.97
C LYS A 116 20.74 -8.21 -2.88
N GLU A 117 20.71 -7.27 -1.95
CA GLU A 117 19.59 -6.35 -1.78
C GLU A 117 19.36 -5.48 -3.03
N LEU A 118 20.44 -5.04 -3.71
CA LEU A 118 20.33 -4.30 -4.96
C LEU A 118 19.83 -5.18 -6.12
N LEU A 119 20.33 -6.41 -6.23
CA LEU A 119 19.88 -7.39 -7.23
C LEU A 119 18.41 -7.75 -7.04
N ASP A 120 18.00 -8.07 -5.81
CA ASP A 120 16.61 -8.42 -5.48
C ASP A 120 15.64 -7.27 -5.80
N ARG A 121 16.08 -6.01 -5.75
CA ARG A 121 15.27 -4.85 -6.14
C ARG A 121 15.15 -4.64 -7.66
N VAL A 122 16.16 -5.02 -8.43
CA VAL A 122 16.19 -4.84 -9.89
C VAL A 122 15.58 -6.04 -10.61
N GLU A 123 15.98 -7.24 -10.21
CA GLU A 123 15.59 -8.51 -10.84
C GLU A 123 14.42 -9.19 -10.13
N GLY A 124 14.02 -8.69 -8.96
CA GLY A 124 13.06 -9.33 -8.07
C GLY A 124 13.71 -10.38 -7.17
N HIS A 125 13.01 -10.79 -6.12
CA HIS A 125 13.49 -11.87 -5.26
C HIS A 125 13.53 -13.19 -6.05
N PRO A 126 14.54 -14.04 -5.80
CA PRO A 126 14.55 -15.40 -6.32
C PRO A 126 13.21 -16.07 -5.97
N LYS A 127 12.47 -16.53 -6.98
CA LYS A 127 11.24 -17.29 -6.75
C LYS A 127 11.61 -18.52 -5.92
N ASP A 128 10.90 -18.73 -4.80
CA ASP A 128 11.13 -19.87 -3.93
C ASP A 128 11.17 -21.18 -4.73
N ARG A 129 12.03 -22.09 -4.28
CA ARG A 129 12.32 -23.37 -4.91
C ARG A 129 11.00 -24.12 -5.20
N ILE A 130 10.68 -24.30 -6.49
CA ILE A 130 9.51 -25.09 -6.91
C ILE A 130 9.76 -26.54 -6.45
N GLU A 131 8.94 -27.04 -5.51
CA GLU A 131 8.92 -28.45 -5.14
C GLU A 131 8.25 -29.26 -6.26
N LEU A 132 9.04 -29.63 -7.27
CA LEU A 132 8.59 -30.41 -8.44
C LEU A 132 7.95 -31.76 -8.06
N SER A 133 8.20 -32.26 -6.85
CA SER A 133 7.66 -33.53 -6.35
C SER A 133 6.14 -33.53 -6.11
N LYS A 134 5.50 -32.37 -6.07
CA LYS A 134 4.04 -32.22 -5.86
C LYS A 134 3.27 -31.94 -7.17
N ILE A 135 3.97 -31.81 -8.29
CA ILE A 135 3.40 -31.41 -9.57
C ILE A 135 3.24 -32.63 -10.47
N ASN A 136 1.99 -33.00 -10.79
CA ASN A 136 1.73 -34.00 -11.83
C ASN A 136 1.70 -33.32 -13.21
N PHE A 137 2.87 -33.26 -13.86
CA PHE A 137 3.02 -32.62 -15.18
C PHE A 137 2.14 -33.25 -16.27
N LYS A 138 1.71 -34.51 -16.11
CA LYS A 138 0.82 -35.18 -17.07
C LYS A 138 -0.56 -34.53 -17.16
N ASP A 139 -1.03 -33.98 -16.04
CA ASP A 139 -2.37 -33.41 -15.93
C ASP A 139 -2.40 -31.91 -16.29
N MET A 140 -1.23 -31.31 -16.56
CA MET A 140 -1.09 -29.91 -16.96
C MET A 140 -1.29 -29.73 -18.47
N GLU A 141 -1.82 -28.58 -18.88
CA GLU A 141 -1.85 -28.20 -20.29
C GLU A 141 -0.42 -27.95 -20.81
N PRO A 142 -0.12 -28.24 -22.09
CA PRO A 142 1.20 -28.01 -22.67
C PRO A 142 1.71 -26.56 -22.55
N SER A 143 0.81 -25.57 -22.55
CA SER A 143 1.14 -24.16 -22.33
C SER A 143 1.70 -23.92 -20.93
N ASP A 144 1.17 -24.60 -19.92
CA ASP A 144 1.53 -24.37 -18.53
C ASP A 144 2.87 -25.04 -18.22
N ARG A 145 3.14 -26.19 -18.86
CA ARG A 145 4.45 -26.87 -18.80
C ARG A 145 5.58 -26.01 -19.35
N TRP A 146 5.29 -25.12 -20.31
CA TRP A 146 6.27 -24.18 -20.86
C TRP A 146 6.84 -23.25 -19.78
N GLU A 147 6.03 -22.84 -18.80
CA GLU A 147 6.46 -21.96 -17.71
C GLU A 147 7.49 -22.61 -16.77
N PHE A 148 7.60 -23.94 -16.80
CA PHE A 148 8.56 -24.70 -15.99
C PHE A 148 9.89 -24.96 -16.71
N ILE A 149 10.01 -24.59 -17.98
CA ILE A 149 11.29 -24.63 -18.70
C ILE A 149 12.10 -23.39 -18.29
N PRO A 150 13.36 -23.52 -17.85
CA PRO A 150 14.24 -22.38 -17.57
C PRO A 150 14.32 -21.40 -18.75
N TYR A 151 14.35 -20.10 -18.47
CA TYR A 151 14.28 -19.05 -19.48
C TYR A 151 15.38 -19.17 -20.54
N GLU A 152 16.59 -19.54 -20.14
CA GLU A 152 17.73 -19.75 -21.03
C GLU A 152 17.48 -20.88 -22.03
N MET A 153 16.80 -21.94 -21.59
CA MET A 153 16.42 -23.07 -22.45
C MET A 153 15.30 -22.67 -23.42
N GLN A 154 14.31 -21.90 -22.97
CA GLN A 154 13.27 -21.35 -23.85
C GLN A 154 13.88 -20.48 -24.95
N LEU A 155 14.82 -19.61 -24.58
CA LEU A 155 15.50 -18.71 -25.50
C LEU A 155 16.35 -19.48 -26.53
N ALA A 156 17.08 -20.50 -26.08
CA ALA A 156 17.87 -21.37 -26.94
C ALA A 156 16.99 -22.21 -27.91
N LEU A 157 15.83 -22.70 -27.45
CA LEU A 157 14.85 -23.38 -28.30
C LEU A 157 14.27 -22.45 -29.37
N ALA A 158 13.83 -21.25 -28.98
CA ALA A 158 13.27 -20.27 -29.90
C ALA A 158 14.28 -19.80 -30.97
N ARG A 159 15.58 -19.83 -30.63
CA ARG A 159 16.68 -19.46 -31.52
C ARG A 159 17.28 -20.65 -32.29
N ASN A 160 16.71 -21.85 -32.18
CA ASN A 160 17.24 -23.09 -32.78
C ASN A 160 18.71 -23.35 -32.42
N GLN A 161 19.11 -23.03 -31.19
CA GLN A 161 20.49 -23.21 -30.68
C GLN A 161 20.72 -24.58 -30.05
N TYR A 162 19.69 -25.44 -29.99
CA TYR A 162 19.82 -26.83 -29.56
C TYR A 162 20.06 -27.75 -30.76
N PRO A 163 20.89 -28.80 -30.61
CA PRO A 163 20.89 -29.93 -31.53
C PRO A 163 19.48 -30.52 -31.67
N ASP A 164 19.09 -30.93 -32.87
CA ASP A 164 17.72 -31.42 -33.18
C ASP A 164 17.24 -32.51 -32.21
N ALA A 165 18.15 -33.41 -31.80
CA ALA A 165 17.86 -34.45 -30.83
C ALA A 165 17.46 -33.90 -29.45
N LYS A 166 18.12 -32.85 -28.96
CA LYS A 166 17.79 -32.20 -27.68
C LYS A 166 16.50 -31.39 -27.78
N ALA A 167 16.29 -30.70 -28.91
CA ALA A 167 15.05 -29.97 -29.15
C ALA A 167 13.83 -30.91 -29.21
N ALA A 168 13.98 -32.11 -29.80
CA ALA A 168 12.93 -33.12 -29.86
C ALA A 168 12.55 -33.66 -28.47
N ILE A 169 13.54 -33.89 -27.59
CA ILE A 169 13.29 -34.33 -26.21
C ILE A 169 12.46 -33.30 -25.44
N ILE A 170 12.82 -32.01 -25.55
CA ILE A 170 12.12 -30.94 -24.83
C ILE A 170 10.70 -30.76 -25.38
N LYS A 171 10.52 -30.81 -26.71
CA LYS A 171 9.19 -30.76 -27.35
C LYS A 171 8.32 -31.95 -26.97
N LYS A 172 8.89 -33.15 -26.83
CA LYS A 172 8.16 -34.34 -26.36
C LYS A 172 7.71 -34.18 -24.91
N TRP A 173 8.58 -33.69 -24.03
CA TRP A 173 8.22 -33.44 -22.63
C TRP A 173 7.10 -32.39 -22.52
N LEU A 174 7.13 -31.33 -23.34
CA LEU A 174 6.05 -30.33 -23.39
C LEU A 174 4.71 -30.95 -23.83
N ALA A 175 4.72 -31.89 -24.77
CA ALA A 175 3.52 -32.55 -25.27
C ALA A 175 2.96 -33.58 -24.28
N ASP A 176 3.82 -34.40 -23.67
CA ASP A 176 3.40 -35.60 -22.97
C ASP A 176 3.49 -35.47 -21.43
N GLY A 177 4.20 -34.45 -20.92
CA GLY A 177 4.47 -34.28 -19.50
C GLY A 177 5.37 -35.36 -18.89
N GLU A 178 5.82 -36.32 -19.69
CA GLU A 178 6.70 -37.41 -19.27
C GLU A 178 8.16 -37.02 -19.46
N PRO A 179 8.99 -37.11 -18.39
CA PRO A 179 10.43 -37.05 -18.57
C PRO A 179 10.83 -38.18 -19.52
N ALA A 180 11.64 -37.87 -20.52
CA ALA A 180 12.15 -38.88 -21.44
C ALA A 180 12.91 -39.93 -20.61
N VAL A 181 12.32 -41.11 -20.44
CA VAL A 181 12.93 -42.20 -19.70
C VAL A 181 14.16 -42.65 -20.48
N GLY A 182 15.32 -42.20 -20.02
CA GLY A 182 16.61 -42.80 -20.27
C GLY A 182 17.27 -42.99 -18.92
N ASN A 183 17.26 -44.22 -18.41
CA ASN A 183 18.29 -44.65 -17.47
C ASN A 183 19.65 -44.42 -18.15
N SER A 184 20.31 -43.32 -17.83
CA SER A 184 21.75 -43.15 -17.96
C SER A 184 22.20 -42.54 -16.67
N SER A 185 22.83 -43.38 -15.85
CA SER A 185 23.88 -42.95 -14.94
C SER A 185 24.71 -41.86 -15.64
N LEU A 186 24.69 -40.64 -15.12
CA LEU A 186 25.74 -39.64 -15.33
C LEU A 186 26.67 -39.64 -14.09
N ALA A 187 26.80 -40.81 -13.45
CA ALA A 187 28.06 -41.21 -12.87
C ALA A 187 28.79 -41.99 -13.97
N ASP A 188 30.03 -41.57 -14.23
CA ASP A 188 31.00 -42.05 -15.24
C ASP A 188 31.14 -41.13 -16.46
N GLU A 189 31.77 -39.97 -16.19
CA GLU A 189 32.77 -39.36 -17.08
C GLU A 189 33.64 -38.44 -16.20
N GLN A 190 34.39 -39.08 -15.29
CA GLN A 190 35.72 -38.61 -14.90
C GLN A 190 36.70 -39.54 -15.60
N ASP A 191 37.41 -38.99 -16.60
CA ASP A 191 38.82 -39.28 -16.90
C ASP A 191 39.36 -38.14 -17.79
#